data_AF-A0A7W7T2R9-F1
#
_entry.id   AF-A0A7W7T2R9-F1
#
_cell.length_a   1.000
_cell.length_b   1.000
_cell.length_c   1.000
_cell.angle_alpha   90.00
_cell.angle_beta   90.00
_cell.angle_gamma   90.00
#
_symmetry.space_group_name_H-M   'P 1'
#
loop_
_entity.id
_entity.type
_entity.pdbx_description
1 polymer ?
#
loop_
_entity_poly.entity_id
_entity_poly.type
_entity_poly.pdbx_seq_one_letter_code
_entity_poly.pdbx_strand_id
1 'polypeptide(L)'
;MLDETHTQDGATPATGAPAHSALADTLADARRLLADAATALHTATPDARDVAAVITETRAVTTTLAGVVAAVMDHTTILADRHAPEIRTEILADLRALHGCLTTGALLLAPALDDLRATAADTTHEREGSR
;
A
#
# COMPACT_ATOMS: atom_id res chain seq x y z
N MET A 1 0.80 -64.20 -6.18
CA MET A 1 -0.57 -63.86 -5.75
C MET A 1 -0.40 -62.77 -4.71
N LEU A 2 -0.66 -61.51 -5.11
CA LEU A 2 -1.03 -60.31 -4.34
C LEU A 2 -0.24 -60.00 -3.04
N ASP A 3 0.06 -58.78 -2.62
CA ASP A 3 0.03 -57.37 -3.05
C ASP A 3 0.50 -56.61 -1.77
N GLU A 4 0.54 -55.28 -1.81
CA GLU A 4 0.58 -54.36 -0.66
C GLU A 4 1.97 -53.95 -0.15
N THR A 5 2.63 -52.98 -0.80
CA THR A 5 2.44 -51.51 -0.73
C THR A 5 3.15 -50.86 0.46
N HIS A 6 4.32 -50.28 0.13
CA HIS A 6 4.68 -48.89 0.38
C HIS A 6 3.95 -48.18 1.55
N THR A 7 4.54 -48.20 2.74
CA THR A 7 4.26 -47.18 3.76
C THR A 7 5.14 -45.98 3.45
N GLN A 8 4.60 -45.08 2.63
CA GLN A 8 5.17 -43.77 2.37
C GLN A 8 4.95 -42.91 3.61
N ASP A 9 6.06 -42.56 4.24
CA ASP A 9 6.18 -41.66 5.38
C ASP A 9 5.66 -40.27 4.97
N GLY A 10 4.37 -40.04 5.24
CA GLY A 10 3.68 -38.77 5.02
C GLY A 10 4.06 -37.76 6.10
N ALA A 11 5.32 -37.34 6.11
CA ALA A 11 5.72 -36.12 6.81
C ALA A 11 4.99 -34.94 6.17
N THR A 12 3.87 -34.55 6.79
CA THR A 12 3.19 -33.31 6.48
C THR A 12 4.13 -32.19 6.90
N PRO A 13 4.64 -31.33 5.99
CA PRO A 13 5.41 -30.18 6.44
C PRO A 13 4.45 -29.30 7.23
N ALA A 14 4.78 -29.05 8.49
CA ALA A 14 4.12 -28.05 9.31
C ALA A 14 4.34 -26.67 8.67
N THR A 15 3.48 -26.30 7.72
CA THR A 15 3.40 -24.95 7.16
C THR A 15 2.67 -24.08 8.18
N GLY A 16 3.36 -23.82 9.29
CA GLY A 16 2.91 -22.95 10.36
C GLY A 16 3.93 -21.87 10.61
N ALA A 17 4.33 -21.14 9.56
CA ALA A 17 4.94 -19.83 9.79
C ALA A 17 3.86 -18.99 10.51
N PRO A 18 4.12 -18.46 11.72
CA PRO A 18 3.13 -17.73 12.46
C PRO A 18 2.66 -16.52 11.63
N ALA A 19 1.35 -16.31 11.49
CA ALA A 19 0.77 -15.26 10.63
C ALA A 19 1.36 -13.86 10.84
N HIS A 20 1.94 -13.59 12.02
CA HIS A 20 2.67 -12.37 12.33
C HIS A 20 3.95 -12.18 11.51
N SER A 21 4.69 -13.25 11.20
CA SER A 21 5.86 -13.15 10.33
C SER A 21 5.42 -12.84 8.88
N ALA A 22 4.37 -13.48 8.39
CA ALA A 22 3.87 -13.26 7.04
C ALA A 22 3.39 -11.83 6.78
N LEU A 23 2.71 -11.19 7.74
CA LEU A 23 2.29 -9.79 7.61
C LEU A 23 3.50 -8.83 7.62
N ALA A 24 4.45 -9.05 8.52
CA ALA A 24 5.67 -8.24 8.59
C ALA A 24 6.50 -8.36 7.30
N ASP A 25 6.63 -9.58 6.77
CA ASP A 25 7.32 -9.85 5.52
C ASP A 25 6.62 -9.15 4.33
N THR A 26 5.28 -9.22 4.27
CA THR A 26 4.50 -8.54 3.23
C THR A 26 4.70 -7.02 3.27
N LEU A 27 4.69 -6.42 4.46
CA LEU A 27 4.95 -4.98 4.63
C LEU A 27 6.40 -4.62 4.29
N ALA A 28 7.36 -5.50 4.60
CA ALA A 28 8.76 -5.31 4.24
C ALA A 28 8.96 -5.35 2.71
N ASP A 29 8.28 -6.26 2.01
CA ASP A 29 8.28 -6.32 0.56
C ASP A 29 7.61 -5.10 -0.07
N ALA A 30 6.45 -4.67 0.43
CA ALA A 30 5.80 -3.45 -0.03
C ALA A 30 6.72 -2.22 0.11
N ARG A 31 7.40 -2.09 1.27
CA ARG A 31 8.38 -1.02 1.49
C ARG A 31 9.52 -1.07 0.49
N ARG A 32 10.04 -2.25 0.16
CA ARG A 32 11.10 -2.42 -0.84
C ARG A 32 10.63 -2.00 -2.23
N LEU A 33 9.46 -2.46 -2.66
CA LEU A 33 8.89 -2.09 -3.97
C LEU A 33 8.64 -0.58 -4.10
N LEU A 34 8.17 0.07 -3.04
CA LEU A 34 7.99 1.53 -3.02
C LEU A 34 9.32 2.28 -3.12
N ALA A 35 10.38 1.78 -2.45
CA ALA A 35 11.71 2.35 -2.55
C ALA A 35 12.28 2.20 -3.98
N ASP A 36 12.12 1.02 -4.59
CA ASP A 36 12.55 0.76 -5.97
C ASP A 36 11.83 1.69 -6.96
N ALA A 37 10.52 1.89 -6.79
CA ALA A 37 9.74 2.81 -7.60
C ALA A 37 10.22 4.27 -7.46
N ALA A 38 10.53 4.72 -6.23
CA ALA A 38 11.06 6.05 -5.98
C ALA A 38 12.44 6.26 -6.62
N THR A 39 13.31 5.25 -6.57
CA THR A 39 14.60 5.25 -7.27
C THR A 39 14.42 5.33 -8.78
N ALA A 40 13.54 4.50 -9.36
CA ALA A 40 13.25 4.52 -10.78
C ALA A 40 12.78 5.91 -11.24
N LEU A 41 11.86 6.54 -10.51
CA LEU A 41 11.36 7.88 -10.81
C LEU A 41 12.46 8.95 -10.76
N HIS A 42 13.42 8.85 -9.84
CA HIS A 42 14.57 9.77 -9.75
C HIS A 42 15.56 9.63 -10.91
N THR A 43 15.67 8.42 -11.46
CA THR A 43 16.64 8.12 -12.54
C THR A 43 16.06 8.24 -13.94
N ALA A 44 14.73 8.25 -14.06
CA ALA A 44 14.02 8.35 -15.32
C ALA A 44 13.69 9.81 -15.68
N THR A 45 13.34 10.04 -16.95
CA THR A 45 12.71 11.28 -17.42
C THR A 45 11.27 10.96 -17.84
N PRO A 46 10.34 10.79 -16.87
CA PRO A 46 8.96 10.41 -17.18
C PRO A 46 8.26 11.52 -17.97
N ASP A 47 7.42 11.13 -18.92
CA ASP A 47 6.53 12.08 -19.58
C ASP A 47 5.29 12.40 -18.71
N ALA A 48 4.43 13.31 -19.17
CA ALA A 48 3.25 13.72 -18.41
C ALA A 48 2.27 12.55 -18.14
N ARG A 49 2.20 11.56 -19.04
CA ARG A 49 1.35 10.38 -18.87
C ARG A 49 1.92 9.46 -17.81
N ASP A 50 3.24 9.26 -17.81
CA ASP A 50 3.94 8.48 -16.80
C ASP A 50 3.77 9.11 -15.42
N VAL A 51 3.92 10.44 -15.30
CA VAL A 51 3.70 11.17 -14.03
C VAL A 51 2.25 11.02 -13.56
N ALA A 52 1.26 11.14 -14.45
CA ALA A 52 -0.15 10.97 -14.08
C ALA A 52 -0.46 9.55 -13.61
N ALA A 53 0.14 8.54 -14.23
CA ALA A 53 0.03 7.14 -13.78
C ALA A 53 0.65 6.97 -12.39
N VAL A 54 1.86 7.49 -12.17
CA VAL A 54 2.53 7.42 -10.86
C VAL A 54 1.74 8.11 -9.76
N ILE A 55 1.15 9.28 -10.02
CA ILE A 55 0.29 9.97 -9.04
C ILE A 55 -0.97 9.15 -8.73
N THR A 56 -1.56 8.51 -9.75
CA THR A 56 -2.73 7.63 -9.58
C THR A 56 -2.40 6.45 -8.66
N GLU A 57 -1.29 5.76 -8.92
CA GLU A 57 -0.85 4.64 -8.09
C GLU A 57 -0.42 5.09 -6.68
N THR A 58 0.23 6.26 -6.57
CA THR A 58 0.58 6.85 -5.27
C THR A 58 -0.69 7.09 -4.44
N ARG A 59 -1.75 7.62 -5.04
CA ARG A 59 -3.05 7.80 -4.36
C ARG A 59 -3.65 6.48 -3.90
N ALA A 60 -3.57 5.43 -4.72
CA ALA A 60 -4.05 4.10 -4.37
C ALA A 60 -3.25 3.50 -3.20
N VAL A 61 -1.92 3.64 -3.20
CA VAL A 61 -1.04 3.22 -2.10
C VAL A 61 -1.37 3.98 -0.82
N THR A 62 -1.49 5.31 -0.88
CA THR A 62 -1.83 6.13 0.30
C THR A 62 -3.19 5.73 0.89
N THR A 63 -4.18 5.46 0.04
CA THR A 63 -5.51 4.98 0.48
C THR A 63 -5.41 3.59 1.13
N THR A 64 -4.60 2.71 0.56
CA THR A 64 -4.36 1.37 1.11
C THR A 64 -3.68 1.44 2.47
N LEU A 65 -2.67 2.31 2.63
CA LEU A 65 -2.01 2.55 3.91
C LEU A 65 -2.98 3.10 4.97
N ALA A 66 -3.89 4.00 4.59
CA ALA A 66 -4.94 4.45 5.49
C ALA A 66 -5.80 3.27 5.99
N GLY A 67 -6.17 2.35 5.10
CA GLY A 67 -6.88 1.11 5.45
C GLY A 67 -6.10 0.20 6.39
N VAL A 68 -4.78 0.04 6.18
CA VAL A 68 -3.91 -0.72 7.10
C VAL A 68 -3.88 -0.06 8.48
N VAL A 69 -3.73 1.26 8.56
CA VAL A 69 -3.76 2.00 9.84
C VAL A 69 -5.10 1.85 10.54
N ALA A 70 -6.22 1.86 9.81
CA ALA A 70 -7.55 1.59 10.36
C ALA A 70 -7.63 0.18 10.98
N ALA A 71 -7.15 -0.84 10.27
CA ALA A 71 -7.09 -2.20 10.80
C ALA A 71 -6.20 -2.31 12.05
N VAL A 72 -5.09 -1.57 12.10
CA VAL A 72 -4.23 -1.50 13.30
C VAL A 72 -4.99 -0.85 14.46
N MET A 73 -5.71 0.25 14.26
CA MET A 73 -6.54 0.88 15.30
C MET A 73 -7.57 -0.10 15.90
N ASP A 74 -8.22 -0.89 15.05
CA ASP A 74 -9.21 -1.89 15.50
C ASP A 74 -8.54 -2.95 16.40
N HIS A 75 -7.38 -3.46 15.99
CA HIS A 75 -6.62 -4.45 16.78
C HIS A 75 -6.03 -3.86 18.06
N THR A 76 -5.56 -2.60 18.05
CA THR A 76 -5.09 -1.89 19.23
C THR A 76 -6.21 -1.73 20.26
N THR A 77 -7.42 -1.42 19.81
CA THR A 77 -8.60 -1.33 20.69
C THR A 77 -8.84 -2.67 21.41
N ILE A 78 -8.85 -3.78 20.65
CA ILE A 78 -9.08 -5.15 21.18
C ILE A 78 -7.98 -5.58 22.18
N LEU A 79 -6.72 -5.22 21.92
CA LEU A 79 -5.59 -5.55 22.79
C LEU A 79 -5.58 -4.72 24.07
N ALA A 80 -5.94 -3.45 23.98
CA ALA A 80 -5.88 -2.53 25.11
C ALA A 80 -7.02 -2.72 26.11
N ASP A 81 -8.14 -3.33 25.70
CA ASP A 81 -9.15 -3.85 26.64
C ASP A 81 -8.59 -4.94 27.57
N ARG A 82 -7.44 -5.54 27.21
CA ARG A 82 -6.76 -6.54 28.04
C ARG A 82 -5.65 -5.93 28.91
N HIS A 83 -4.94 -4.89 28.44
CA HIS A 83 -3.72 -4.38 29.07
C HIS A 83 -3.64 -2.84 29.03
N ALA A 84 -3.49 -2.22 30.22
CA ALA A 84 -3.14 -0.81 30.50
C ALA A 84 -3.87 0.30 29.68
N PRO A 85 -4.91 0.95 30.25
CA PRO A 85 -5.76 1.90 29.53
C PRO A 85 -5.13 3.26 29.18
N GLU A 86 -4.00 3.65 29.79
CA GLU A 86 -3.34 4.94 29.55
C GLU A 86 -2.54 4.93 28.23
N ILE A 87 -1.66 3.93 28.03
CA ILE A 87 -0.88 3.73 26.79
C ILE A 87 -1.79 3.60 25.57
N ARG A 88 -2.99 3.05 25.75
CA ARG A 88 -4.05 2.96 24.72
C ARG A 88 -4.39 4.31 24.12
N THR A 89 -4.54 5.34 24.96
CA THR A 89 -5.12 6.62 24.53
C THR A 89 -4.17 7.37 23.61
N GLU A 90 -2.87 7.35 23.93
CA GLU A 90 -1.83 7.97 23.13
C GLU A 90 -1.63 7.25 21.79
N ILE A 91 -1.47 5.92 21.80
CA ILE A 91 -1.29 5.15 20.56
C ILE A 91 -2.50 5.31 19.62
N LEU A 92 -3.73 5.26 20.16
CA LEU A 92 -4.91 5.46 19.33
C LEU A 92 -5.05 6.91 18.84
N ALA A 93 -4.56 7.91 19.59
CA ALA A 93 -4.54 9.29 19.12
C ALA A 93 -3.58 9.44 17.94
N ASP A 94 -2.37 8.88 18.05
CA ASP A 94 -1.36 8.92 16.99
C ASP A 94 -1.82 8.17 15.74
N LEU A 95 -2.40 6.99 15.88
CA LEU A 95 -2.93 6.22 14.75
C LEU A 95 -4.10 6.95 14.06
N ARG A 96 -4.98 7.63 14.82
CA ARG A 96 -6.04 8.46 14.25
C ARG A 96 -5.47 9.67 13.49
N ALA A 97 -4.45 10.32 14.05
CA ALA A 97 -3.77 11.42 13.38
C ALA A 97 -3.14 10.94 12.07
N LEU A 98 -2.41 9.81 12.09
CA LEU A 98 -1.82 9.21 10.90
C LEU A 98 -2.87 8.83 9.85
N HIS A 99 -3.97 8.19 10.25
CA HIS A 99 -5.08 7.86 9.37
C HIS A 99 -5.66 9.12 8.69
N GLY A 100 -5.86 10.19 9.46
CA GLY A 100 -6.32 11.49 8.96
C GLY A 100 -5.34 12.11 7.95
N CYS A 101 -4.04 12.06 8.23
CA CYS A 101 -2.99 12.54 7.33
C CYS A 101 -2.97 11.76 6.00
N LEU A 102 -3.05 10.43 6.05
CA LEU A 102 -3.07 9.59 4.84
C LEU A 102 -4.33 9.84 4.01
N THR A 103 -5.50 9.91 4.67
CA THR A 103 -6.76 10.20 3.99
C THR A 103 -6.71 11.57 3.30
N THR A 104 -6.23 12.58 4.01
CA THR A 104 -6.09 13.94 3.44
C THR A 104 -5.08 13.95 2.30
N GLY A 105 -3.93 13.31 2.46
CA GLY A 105 -2.91 13.20 1.41
C GLY A 105 -3.46 12.56 0.14
N ALA A 106 -4.25 11.49 0.25
CA ALA A 106 -4.89 10.85 -0.89
C ALA A 106 -5.91 11.76 -1.61
N LEU A 107 -6.59 12.66 -0.89
CA LEU A 107 -7.50 13.64 -1.47
C LEU A 107 -6.74 14.75 -2.20
N LEU A 108 -5.59 15.19 -1.66
CA LEU A 108 -4.76 16.24 -2.25
C LEU A 108 -4.09 15.81 -3.58
N LEU A 109 -4.00 14.51 -3.86
CA LEU A 109 -3.49 14.00 -5.13
C LEU A 109 -4.52 14.10 -6.28
N ALA A 110 -5.82 14.23 -5.99
CA ALA A 110 -6.85 14.30 -7.02
C ALA A 110 -6.77 15.58 -7.89
N PRO A 111 -6.63 16.80 -7.32
CA PRO A 111 -6.44 18.02 -8.11
C PRO A 111 -5.21 17.95 -9.04
N ALA A 112 -4.10 17.39 -8.55
CA ALA A 112 -2.88 17.24 -9.36
C ALA A 112 -3.09 16.35 -10.60
N LEU A 113 -3.97 15.34 -10.51
CA LEU A 113 -4.35 14.52 -11.67
C LEU A 113 -5.21 15.29 -12.67
N ASP A 114 -6.08 16.16 -12.19
CA ASP A 114 -6.94 16.97 -13.07
C ASP A 114 -6.12 18.01 -13.84
N ASP A 115 -5.13 18.65 -13.19
CA ASP A 115 -4.20 19.59 -13.83
C ASP A 115 -3.36 18.92 -14.92
N LEU A 116 -2.88 17.70 -14.68
CA LEU A 116 -2.12 16.92 -15.67
C LEU A 116 -2.97 16.52 -16.88
N ARG A 117 -4.25 16.19 -16.69
CA ARG A 117 -5.18 15.90 -17.78
C ARG A 117 -5.45 17.13 -18.64
N ALA A 118 -5.61 18.30 -18.02
CA ALA A 118 -5.81 19.56 -18.74
C ALA A 118 -4.60 19.89 -19.63
N THR A 119 -3.39 19.72 -19.10
CA THR A 119 -2.13 19.98 -19.84
C THR A 119 -1.96 19.05 -21.05
N ALA A 120 -2.38 17.78 -20.93
CA ALA A 120 -2.33 16.82 -22.04
C ALA A 120 -3.38 17.13 -23.14
N ALA A 121 -4.53 17.72 -22.78
CA ALA A 121 -5.56 18.12 -23.75
C ALA A 121 -5.13 19.35 -24.56
N ASP A 122 -4.55 20.37 -23.91
CA ASP A 122 -4.12 21.61 -24.56
C ASP A 122 -3.02 21.37 -25.61
N THR A 123 -2.05 20.50 -25.30
CA THR A 123 -0.98 20.12 -26.25
C THR A 123 -1.47 19.37 -27.49
N THR A 124 -2.68 18.79 -27.45
CA THR A 124 -3.28 18.12 -28.60
C THR A 124 -3.97 19.11 -29.54
N HIS A 125 -4.60 20.16 -29.02
CA HIS A 125 -5.28 21.19 -29.82
C HIS A 125 -4.32 22.14 -30.55
N GLU A 126 -3.15 22.44 -30.00
CA GLU A 126 -2.13 23.25 -30.70
C GLU A 126 -1.55 22.55 -31.94
N ARG A 127 -1.53 21.20 -31.97
CA ARG A 127 -1.00 20.43 -33.11
C ARG A 127 -1.98 20.32 -34.29
N GLU A 128 -3.29 20.45 -34.04
CA GLU A 128 -4.31 20.37 -35.08
C GLU A 128 -4.62 21.72 -35.75
N GLY A 129 -4.33 22.85 -35.10
CA GLY A 129 -4.53 24.20 -35.65
C GLY A 129 -3.42 24.71 -36.59
N SER A 130 -2.38 23.91 -36.87
CA SER A 130 -1.20 24.32 -37.64
C SER A 130 -1.09 23.66 -39.03
N ARG A 131 -2.20 23.20 -39.60
CA ARG A 131 -2.25 22.60 -40.95
C ARG A 131 -3.05 23.43 -41.93
#